data_AF-A0A061FQJ1-F1
#
_entry.id   AF-A0A061FQJ1-F1
#
_cell.length_a   1.000
_cell.length_b   1.000
_cell.length_c   1.000
_cell.angle_alpha   90.00
_cell.angle_beta   90.00
_cell.angle_gamma   90.00
#
_symmetry.space_group_name_H-M   'P 1'
#
loop_
_entity.id
_entity.type
_entity.pdbx_description
1 polymer ?
#
loop_
_entity_poly.entity_id
_entity_poly.type
_entity_poly.pdbx_seq_one_letter_code
_entity_poly.pdbx_strand_id
1 'polypeptide(L)'
;MKSCTATTTATSNPFLSFFVRAWNSGSCDYSLDTSRFLRDYAVWEINAFLWISLITITCLLTNKLFQLFKLWTQARKIPGPPCPSFYGHFNTVSKQSLTELLSDSHGDYGSVVKLWLGPTQLLVSIKEPELIKEMLLKAKDKLPLTGKAFRLAFGRSTLFASSFVKVEKRRESLASELNGRLIERANVIPTKAVDCIMEKLHHIMGKGSIDCKMVSQHMAFTLLGAMLFGDTFLAWSKATIYEELLMRIAKDACFWASYSVTPFWERGFWRYQRICTKLKCLTQDLVQQCSKNYKLYHGMDPVSDNETANAGMEATVGSKSYSGIFLQDFFSLEELNCHLKAREEPCGNIMGMMFHGCLTTAGLISNMLVRLVTHPETQHKIYSEIIMAQKGSGEIDQPNVEKMPLLLATVYESARLMPAGPLLQRCSLKHVFENYLGDGYGTCNKWYSELAFPGFKGLRREAWLELNQASVSSLSSIRKSDQDLRLKSGVIIPAGAILVVPVQLVQMDDSSWGNDAAKFNPYRFLSTTEKTSGSLNKDISVAGPVELLDQGQSSFVLNDPNKNPAFLPFGSGTRACVCQKFVIQGIARLFASLLERYEVRLQPGSKTNSKPMTNDSLFQNFPSPEIAFAIRNN
;
A
#
# COMPACT_ATOMS: atom_id res chain seq x y z
N MET A 1 -86.73 22.42 -2.70
CA MET A 1 -87.28 22.37 -1.33
C MET A 1 -86.58 21.26 -0.56
N LYS A 2 -86.26 21.53 0.71
CA LYS A 2 -85.48 20.71 1.65
C LYS A 2 -86.05 19.29 1.84
N SER A 3 -85.20 18.28 2.01
CA SER A 3 -84.90 17.69 3.33
C SER A 3 -83.92 16.51 3.20
N CYS A 4 -83.00 16.43 4.14
CA CYS A 4 -81.89 15.50 4.19
C CYS A 4 -82.33 14.08 4.57
N THR A 5 -81.76 13.08 3.89
CA THR A 5 -81.68 11.69 4.36
C THR A 5 -80.22 11.40 4.69
N ALA A 6 -79.94 11.06 5.95
CA ALA A 6 -78.69 10.44 6.36
C ALA A 6 -79.03 9.08 6.96
N THR A 7 -78.90 8.05 6.13
CA THR A 7 -79.02 6.66 6.53
C THR A 7 -77.65 6.14 6.98
N THR A 8 -77.69 5.52 8.15
CA THR A 8 -76.66 4.83 8.93
C THR A 8 -75.63 4.05 8.09
N THR A 9 -74.34 4.28 8.31
CA THR A 9 -73.29 3.31 7.98
C THR A 9 -72.56 2.88 9.25
N ALA A 10 -72.64 1.58 9.52
CA ALA A 10 -71.94 0.92 10.59
C ALA A 10 -70.42 1.01 10.37
N THR A 11 -69.68 1.56 11.33
CA THR A 11 -68.25 1.33 11.48
C THR A 11 -68.03 0.50 12.74
N SER A 12 -67.72 -0.78 12.51
CA SER A 12 -67.42 -1.78 13.51
C SER A 12 -66.03 -1.54 14.11
N ASN A 13 -65.88 -0.52 14.95
CA ASN A 13 -64.68 -0.33 15.74
C ASN A 13 -65.03 -0.31 17.24
N PRO A 14 -64.95 -1.45 17.94
CA PRO A 14 -65.41 -1.60 19.32
C PRO A 14 -64.70 -0.63 20.28
N PHE A 15 -63.52 -0.15 19.90
CA PHE A 15 -62.72 0.83 20.62
C PHE A 15 -63.41 2.20 20.73
N LEU A 16 -63.91 2.74 19.61
CA LEU A 16 -64.56 4.06 19.59
C LEU A 16 -65.92 4.03 20.29
N SER A 17 -66.67 2.92 20.18
CA SER A 17 -67.95 2.76 20.89
C SER A 17 -67.78 2.67 22.42
N PHE A 18 -66.65 2.15 22.89
CA PHE A 18 -66.36 2.04 24.32
C PHE A 18 -65.96 3.40 24.92
N PHE A 19 -65.10 4.16 24.24
CA PHE A 19 -64.69 5.50 24.68
C PHE A 19 -65.85 6.50 24.72
N VAL A 20 -66.78 6.43 23.74
CA VAL A 20 -67.97 7.31 23.71
C VAL A 20 -68.95 6.97 24.85
N ARG A 21 -69.05 5.71 25.27
CA ARG A 21 -69.85 5.31 26.44
C ARG A 21 -69.19 5.73 27.77
N ALA A 22 -67.87 5.63 27.86
CA ALA A 22 -67.13 5.99 29.07
C ALA A 22 -67.14 7.51 29.33
N TRP A 23 -67.09 8.35 28.29
CA TRP A 23 -67.12 9.81 28.44
C TRP A 23 -68.48 10.35 28.90
N ASN A 24 -69.58 9.65 28.58
CA ASN A 24 -70.94 10.11 28.85
C ASN A 24 -71.52 9.65 30.21
N SER A 25 -70.80 8.87 31.01
CA SER A 25 -71.28 8.40 32.33
C SER A 25 -70.39 8.92 33.46
N GLY A 26 -70.82 10.00 34.11
CA GLY A 26 -70.15 10.58 35.28
C GLY A 26 -70.32 9.71 36.53
N SER A 27 -69.48 8.69 36.70
CA SER A 27 -69.36 7.92 37.95
C SER A 27 -67.88 7.64 38.27
N CYS A 28 -67.49 7.90 39.51
CA CYS A 28 -66.11 7.78 40.00
C CYS A 28 -65.56 6.34 40.10
N ASP A 29 -66.41 5.30 39.97
CA ASP A 29 -65.96 3.89 40.00
C ASP A 29 -65.35 3.39 38.68
N TYR A 30 -65.67 4.03 37.54
CA TYR A 30 -65.17 3.61 36.23
C TYR A 30 -63.68 3.97 35.97
N SER A 31 -63.14 4.91 36.75
CA SER A 31 -61.75 5.37 36.66
C SER A 31 -60.75 4.24 36.97
N LEU A 32 -61.06 3.41 37.95
CA LEU A 32 -60.18 2.35 38.44
C LEU A 32 -60.14 1.14 37.48
N ASP A 33 -61.28 0.77 36.90
CA ASP A 33 -61.35 -0.33 35.92
C ASP A 33 -60.86 0.08 34.53
N THR A 34 -61.04 1.34 34.12
CA THR A 34 -60.43 1.86 32.88
C THR A 34 -58.90 1.89 33.01
N SER A 35 -58.38 2.28 34.18
CA SER A 35 -56.94 2.24 34.46
C SER A 35 -56.37 0.81 34.46
N ARG A 36 -57.08 -0.16 35.05
CA ARG A 36 -56.70 -1.59 34.97
C ARG A 36 -56.71 -2.11 33.54
N PHE A 37 -57.75 -1.82 32.77
CA PHE A 37 -57.86 -2.25 31.38
C PHE A 37 -56.75 -1.65 30.51
N LEU A 38 -56.46 -0.36 30.65
CA LEU A 38 -55.35 0.29 29.92
C LEU A 38 -53.98 -0.27 30.32
N ARG A 39 -53.78 -0.57 31.61
CA ARG A 39 -52.56 -1.23 32.09
C ARG A 39 -52.41 -2.63 31.51
N ASP A 40 -53.48 -3.42 31.54
CA ASP A 40 -53.44 -4.80 31.04
C ASP A 40 -53.27 -4.81 29.51
N TYR A 41 -53.93 -3.90 28.79
CA TYR A 41 -53.72 -3.70 27.35
C TYR A 41 -52.28 -3.29 27.03
N ALA A 42 -51.70 -2.33 27.79
CA ALA A 42 -50.31 -1.93 27.63
C ALA A 42 -49.33 -3.09 27.92
N VAL A 43 -49.62 -3.92 28.92
CA VAL A 43 -48.83 -5.14 29.21
C VAL A 43 -48.91 -6.13 28.05
N TRP A 44 -50.09 -6.32 27.45
CA TRP A 44 -50.26 -7.19 26.28
C TRP A 44 -49.50 -6.68 25.05
N GLU A 45 -49.58 -5.38 24.75
CA GLU A 45 -48.82 -4.78 23.65
C GLU A 45 -47.32 -4.89 23.89
N ILE A 46 -46.82 -4.56 25.09
CA ILE A 46 -45.41 -4.67 25.44
C ILE A 46 -44.94 -6.13 25.32
N ASN A 47 -45.71 -7.09 25.82
CA ASN A 47 -45.38 -8.51 25.69
C ASN A 47 -45.35 -8.96 24.23
N ALA A 48 -46.30 -8.51 23.39
CA ALA A 48 -46.28 -8.80 21.97
C ALA A 48 -45.04 -8.23 21.28
N PHE A 49 -44.65 -6.99 21.57
CA PHE A 49 -43.41 -6.39 21.05
C PHE A 49 -42.16 -7.14 21.51
N LEU A 50 -42.11 -7.59 22.77
CA LEU A 50 -41.00 -8.39 23.28
C LEU A 50 -40.89 -9.75 22.58
N TRP A 51 -42.01 -10.45 22.37
CA TRP A 51 -42.03 -11.71 21.63
C TRP A 51 -41.64 -11.55 20.16
N ILE A 52 -42.15 -10.52 19.47
CA ILE A 52 -41.77 -10.22 18.08
C ILE A 52 -40.27 -9.90 18.01
N SER A 53 -39.75 -9.12 18.95
CA SER A 53 -38.32 -8.79 19.03
C SER A 53 -37.48 -10.04 19.28
N LEU A 54 -37.88 -10.90 20.21
CA LEU A 54 -37.20 -12.15 20.51
C LEU A 54 -37.17 -13.11 19.32
N ILE A 55 -38.31 -13.29 18.63
CA ILE A 55 -38.41 -14.12 17.42
C ILE A 55 -37.52 -13.55 16.32
N THR A 56 -37.55 -12.23 16.12
CA THR A 56 -36.72 -11.55 15.10
C THR A 56 -35.23 -11.73 15.40
N ILE A 57 -34.80 -11.49 16.64
CA ILE A 57 -33.41 -11.69 17.06
C ILE A 57 -32.99 -13.15 16.91
N THR A 58 -33.84 -14.10 17.30
CA THR A 58 -33.57 -15.55 17.19
C THR A 58 -33.45 -15.99 15.74
N CYS A 59 -34.33 -15.49 14.85
CA CYS A 59 -34.25 -15.73 13.42
C CYS A 59 -32.94 -15.18 12.82
N LEU A 60 -32.56 -13.95 13.18
CA LEU A 60 -31.30 -13.34 12.75
C LEU A 60 -30.07 -14.11 13.25
N LEU A 61 -30.06 -14.57 14.51
CA LEU A 61 -28.98 -15.38 15.08
C LEU A 61 -28.89 -16.75 14.41
N THR A 62 -30.02 -17.42 14.19
CA THR A 62 -30.08 -18.73 13.53
C THR A 62 -29.60 -18.62 12.07
N ASN A 63 -30.00 -17.59 11.35
CA ASN A 63 -29.49 -17.32 10.00
C ASN A 63 -27.97 -17.06 10.04
N LYS A 64 -27.47 -16.26 10.97
CA LYS A 64 -26.01 -16.04 11.13
C LYS A 64 -25.26 -17.34 11.42
N LEU A 65 -25.80 -18.22 12.27
CA LEU A 65 -25.23 -19.54 12.56
C LEU A 65 -25.24 -20.43 11.31
N PHE A 66 -26.34 -20.46 10.56
CA PHE A 66 -26.42 -21.22 9.31
C PHE A 66 -25.38 -20.76 8.28
N GLN A 67 -25.20 -19.45 8.11
CA GLN A 67 -24.17 -18.88 7.24
C GLN A 67 -22.75 -19.25 7.72
N LEU A 68 -22.54 -19.31 9.03
CA LEU A 68 -21.27 -19.72 9.62
C LEU A 68 -20.98 -21.20 9.36
N PHE A 69 -21.96 -22.09 9.56
CA PHE A 69 -21.83 -23.51 9.23
C PHE A 69 -21.60 -23.74 7.74
N LYS A 70 -22.29 -22.98 6.87
CA LYS A 70 -22.04 -23.01 5.41
C LYS A 70 -20.59 -22.65 5.09
N LEU A 71 -20.07 -21.58 5.69
CA LEU A 71 -18.67 -21.19 5.50
C LEU A 71 -17.71 -22.28 5.99
N TRP A 72 -17.94 -22.86 7.17
CA TRP A 72 -17.11 -23.93 7.73
C TRP A 72 -17.10 -25.18 6.86
N THR A 73 -18.26 -25.60 6.37
CA THR A 73 -18.38 -26.77 5.48
C THR A 73 -17.69 -26.56 4.14
N GLN A 74 -17.79 -25.37 3.53
CA GLN A 74 -17.05 -25.03 2.32
C GLN A 74 -15.54 -25.01 2.57
N ALA A 75 -15.10 -24.36 3.66
CA ALA A 75 -13.69 -24.24 4.02
C ALA A 75 -13.03 -25.59 4.37
N ARG A 76 -13.79 -26.63 4.78
CA ARG A 76 -13.26 -27.98 5.02
C ARG A 76 -12.56 -28.57 3.79
N LYS A 77 -12.99 -28.19 2.57
CA LYS A 77 -12.43 -28.68 1.31
C LYS A 77 -11.07 -28.08 0.94
N ILE A 78 -10.67 -26.98 1.59
CA ILE A 78 -9.37 -26.34 1.37
C ILE A 78 -8.37 -26.97 2.34
N PRO A 79 -7.17 -27.39 1.90
CA PRO A 79 -6.18 -27.99 2.80
C PRO A 79 -5.57 -26.92 3.72
N GLY A 80 -5.05 -27.35 4.87
CA GLY A 80 -4.45 -26.46 5.87
C GLY A 80 -4.58 -27.02 7.29
N PRO A 81 -3.85 -26.44 8.25
CA PRO A 81 -3.77 -26.96 9.61
C PRO A 81 -5.12 -27.03 10.32
N PRO A 82 -5.31 -28.02 11.21
CA PRO A 82 -6.50 -28.12 12.02
C PRO A 82 -6.64 -26.90 12.93
N CYS A 83 -7.87 -26.42 13.10
CA CYS A 83 -8.16 -25.25 13.91
C CYS A 83 -7.88 -25.56 15.40
N PRO A 84 -6.92 -24.89 16.07
CA PRO A 84 -6.50 -25.28 17.41
C PRO A 84 -7.45 -24.77 18.51
N SER A 85 -8.31 -23.79 18.22
CA SER A 85 -9.23 -23.19 19.17
C SER A 85 -10.41 -22.50 18.47
N PHE A 86 -11.41 -22.05 19.23
CA PHE A 86 -12.51 -21.21 18.70
C PHE A 86 -12.02 -19.91 18.05
N TYR A 87 -10.89 -19.37 18.50
CA TYR A 87 -10.25 -18.18 17.93
C TYR A 87 -9.33 -18.50 16.74
N GLY A 88 -9.33 -19.74 16.27
CA GLY A 88 -8.47 -20.18 15.18
C GLY A 88 -6.99 -20.10 15.54
N HIS A 89 -6.20 -19.71 14.55
CA HIS A 89 -4.74 -19.60 14.59
C HIS A 89 -4.27 -18.24 15.13
N PHE A 90 -5.18 -17.38 15.59
CA PHE A 90 -4.84 -16.04 16.07
C PHE A 90 -3.77 -16.08 17.18
N ASN A 91 -3.90 -17.00 18.15
CA ASN A 91 -2.91 -17.18 19.21
C ASN A 91 -1.57 -17.71 18.69
N THR A 92 -1.58 -18.55 17.66
CA THR A 92 -0.36 -19.06 17.01
C THR A 92 0.37 -17.91 16.32
N VAL A 93 -0.34 -17.09 15.52
CA VAL A 93 0.22 -15.90 14.86
C VAL A 93 0.66 -14.81 15.86
N SER A 94 0.09 -14.78 17.06
CA SER A 94 0.58 -13.90 18.13
C SER A 94 1.94 -14.35 18.68
N LYS A 95 2.19 -15.67 18.69
CA LYS A 95 3.41 -16.29 19.23
C LYS A 95 4.55 -16.34 18.21
N GLN A 96 4.26 -16.72 16.96
CA GLN A 96 5.21 -16.81 15.83
C GLN A 96 4.78 -15.85 14.70
N SER A 97 5.69 -15.48 13.79
CA SER A 97 5.30 -14.57 12.69
C SER A 97 4.27 -15.22 11.75
N LEU A 98 3.36 -14.43 11.16
CA LEU A 98 2.36 -14.98 10.24
C LEU A 98 3.02 -15.69 9.06
N THR A 99 4.16 -15.20 8.61
CA THR A 99 4.84 -15.75 7.44
C THR A 99 5.58 -17.05 7.76
N GLU A 100 6.13 -17.22 8.96
CA GLU A 100 6.63 -18.53 9.42
C GLU A 100 5.50 -19.56 9.42
N LEU A 101 4.35 -19.21 10.01
CA LEU A 101 3.17 -20.09 10.01
C LEU A 101 2.75 -20.46 8.58
N LEU A 102 2.77 -19.50 7.65
CA LEU A 102 2.46 -19.74 6.24
C LEU A 102 3.52 -20.62 5.56
N SER A 103 4.80 -20.44 5.90
CA SER A 103 5.90 -21.25 5.37
C SER A 103 5.74 -22.71 5.77
N ASP A 104 5.57 -22.97 7.07
CA ASP A 104 5.37 -24.32 7.60
C ASP A 104 4.12 -24.95 6.98
N SER A 105 3.02 -24.20 6.94
CA SER A 105 1.77 -24.72 6.39
C SER A 105 1.85 -25.00 4.89
N HIS A 106 2.60 -24.20 4.11
CA HIS A 106 2.82 -24.48 2.69
C HIS A 106 3.73 -25.70 2.48
N GLY A 107 4.66 -25.96 3.40
CA GLY A 107 5.45 -27.18 3.42
C GLY A 107 4.59 -28.44 3.62
N ASP A 108 3.65 -28.38 4.55
CA ASP A 108 2.83 -29.54 4.94
C ASP A 108 1.61 -29.78 4.05
N TYR A 109 0.96 -28.71 3.57
CA TYR A 109 -0.38 -28.77 2.93
C TYR A 109 -0.37 -28.38 1.44
N GLY A 110 0.79 -27.99 0.90
CA GLY A 110 0.96 -27.65 -0.51
C GLY A 110 0.69 -26.18 -0.84
N SER A 111 0.37 -25.89 -2.11
CA SER A 111 0.42 -24.52 -2.65
C SER A 111 -0.78 -23.62 -2.32
N VAL A 112 -1.89 -24.18 -1.83
CA VAL A 112 -3.08 -23.45 -1.38
C VAL A 112 -3.41 -23.89 0.04
N VAL A 113 -3.41 -22.97 0.99
CA VAL A 113 -3.55 -23.29 2.42
C VAL A 113 -4.58 -22.41 3.09
N LYS A 114 -5.45 -22.97 3.93
CA LYS A 114 -6.36 -22.20 4.78
C LYS A 114 -5.80 -21.97 6.18
N LEU A 115 -6.10 -20.80 6.74
CA LEU A 115 -5.99 -20.50 8.17
C LEU A 115 -7.27 -19.81 8.66
N TRP A 116 -7.63 -20.05 9.91
CA TRP A 116 -8.73 -19.36 10.58
C TRP A 116 -8.21 -18.25 11.49
N LEU A 117 -8.72 -17.02 11.34
CA LEU A 117 -8.43 -15.87 12.19
C LEU A 117 -9.65 -15.53 13.05
N GLY A 118 -10.12 -16.51 13.81
CA GLY A 118 -11.41 -16.49 14.51
C GLY A 118 -12.48 -17.30 13.77
N PRO A 119 -13.70 -17.35 14.32
CA PRO A 119 -14.76 -18.24 13.82
C PRO A 119 -15.30 -17.84 12.44
N THR A 120 -15.22 -16.54 12.09
CA THR A 120 -15.86 -15.96 10.89
C THR A 120 -14.87 -15.55 9.81
N GLN A 121 -13.56 -15.54 10.10
CA GLN A 121 -12.53 -15.04 9.19
C GLN A 121 -11.68 -16.18 8.66
N LEU A 122 -11.96 -16.56 7.42
CA LEU A 122 -11.17 -17.51 6.66
C LEU A 122 -10.09 -16.75 5.88
N LEU A 123 -8.83 -17.09 6.12
CA LEU A 123 -7.68 -16.70 5.32
C LEU A 123 -7.28 -17.86 4.42
N VAL A 124 -7.03 -17.60 3.15
CA VAL A 124 -6.53 -18.57 2.18
C VAL A 124 -5.26 -18.02 1.55
N SER A 125 -4.14 -18.71 1.79
CA SER A 125 -2.83 -18.39 1.26
C SER A 125 -2.57 -19.17 -0.02
N ILE A 126 -2.03 -18.50 -1.04
CA ILE A 126 -1.69 -19.09 -2.34
C ILE A 126 -0.22 -18.78 -2.64
N LYS A 127 0.58 -19.83 -2.85
CA LYS A 127 2.02 -19.74 -3.16
C LYS A 127 2.33 -19.98 -4.66
N GLU A 128 1.49 -20.72 -5.37
CA GLU A 128 1.74 -21.10 -6.78
C GLU A 128 1.64 -19.89 -7.74
N PRO A 129 2.69 -19.54 -8.53
CA PRO A 129 2.70 -18.35 -9.38
C PRO A 129 1.52 -18.23 -10.37
N GLU A 130 1.15 -19.33 -11.03
CA GLU A 130 0.03 -19.31 -11.99
C GLU A 130 -1.33 -19.11 -11.31
N LEU A 131 -1.53 -19.71 -10.13
CA LEU A 131 -2.74 -19.49 -9.33
C LEU A 131 -2.77 -18.08 -8.73
N ILE A 132 -1.61 -17.52 -8.36
CA ILE A 132 -1.49 -16.14 -7.91
C ILE A 132 -1.93 -15.19 -9.02
N LYS A 133 -1.44 -15.38 -10.26
CA LYS A 133 -1.84 -14.54 -11.40
C LYS A 133 -3.35 -14.61 -11.64
N GLU A 134 -3.92 -15.80 -11.63
CA GLU A 134 -5.37 -15.99 -11.73
C GLU A 134 -6.13 -15.30 -10.59
N MET A 135 -5.67 -15.47 -9.35
CA MET A 135 -6.25 -14.85 -8.16
C MET A 135 -6.20 -13.32 -8.24
N LEU A 136 -5.07 -12.74 -8.64
CA LEU A 136 -4.90 -11.28 -8.76
C LEU A 136 -5.77 -10.66 -9.87
N LEU A 137 -6.14 -11.45 -10.88
CA LEU A 137 -7.07 -11.03 -11.95
C LEU A 137 -8.53 -11.15 -11.53
N LYS A 138 -8.91 -12.24 -10.84
CA LYS A 138 -10.31 -12.54 -10.49
C LYS A 138 -10.76 -11.91 -9.18
N ALA A 139 -9.89 -11.84 -8.19
CA ALA A 139 -10.22 -11.35 -6.86
C ALA A 139 -10.11 -9.82 -6.78
N LYS A 140 -11.04 -9.20 -6.04
CA LYS A 140 -11.04 -7.75 -5.82
C LYS A 140 -10.35 -7.40 -4.51
N ASP A 141 -10.05 -6.13 -4.27
CA ASP A 141 -9.30 -5.74 -3.07
C ASP A 141 -10.10 -5.82 -1.77
N LYS A 142 -9.36 -6.01 -0.67
CA LYS A 142 -9.83 -5.82 0.70
C LYS A 142 -9.30 -4.48 1.21
N LEU A 143 -10.13 -3.43 1.25
CA LEU A 143 -9.69 -2.07 1.65
C LEU A 143 -10.21 -1.51 3.00
N PRO A 144 -10.92 -2.21 3.90
CA PRO A 144 -11.63 -1.54 4.99
C PRO A 144 -10.70 -0.88 6.04
N LEU A 145 -9.65 -1.56 6.50
CA LEU A 145 -8.73 -1.05 7.54
C LEU A 145 -7.66 -0.12 6.98
N THR A 146 -6.94 -0.55 5.95
CA THR A 146 -5.91 0.26 5.29
C THR A 146 -6.52 1.56 4.77
N GLY A 147 -7.74 1.50 4.24
CA GLY A 147 -8.50 2.69 3.84
C GLY A 147 -8.85 3.61 5.03
N LYS A 148 -9.18 3.06 6.20
CA LYS A 148 -9.44 3.87 7.41
C LYS A 148 -8.18 4.52 7.96
N ALA A 149 -7.09 3.77 8.09
CA ALA A 149 -5.80 4.30 8.55
C ALA A 149 -5.30 5.40 7.62
N PHE A 150 -5.34 5.15 6.31
CA PHE A 150 -5.00 6.13 5.29
C PHE A 150 -5.88 7.37 5.41
N ARG A 151 -7.21 7.21 5.52
CA ARG A 151 -8.15 8.33 5.63
C ARG A 151 -7.91 9.19 6.88
N LEU A 152 -7.59 8.56 8.01
CA LEU A 152 -7.29 9.28 9.26
C LEU A 152 -5.94 10.02 9.19
N ALA A 153 -4.98 9.51 8.42
CA ALA A 153 -3.65 10.09 8.25
C ALA A 153 -3.62 11.22 7.21
N PHE A 154 -4.21 10.97 6.03
CA PHE A 154 -4.01 11.79 4.83
C PHE A 154 -5.31 12.34 4.24
N GLY A 155 -6.47 11.97 4.78
CA GLY A 155 -7.78 12.39 4.29
C GLY A 155 -8.28 11.55 3.12
N ARG A 156 -9.26 12.09 2.37
CA ARG A 156 -9.83 11.41 1.19
C ARG A 156 -8.78 11.30 0.09
N SER A 157 -8.69 10.15 -0.57
CA SER A 157 -7.80 9.92 -1.72
C SER A 157 -8.49 9.09 -2.79
N THR A 158 -8.43 9.58 -4.02
CA THR A 158 -8.95 8.87 -5.19
C THR A 158 -7.97 7.84 -5.73
N LEU A 159 -6.69 7.94 -5.36
CA LEU A 159 -5.62 7.06 -5.82
C LEU A 159 -5.42 5.81 -4.92
N PHE A 160 -5.69 5.93 -3.62
CA PHE A 160 -5.43 4.85 -2.65
C PHE A 160 -6.69 4.33 -1.95
N ALA A 161 -7.66 5.21 -1.65
CA ALA A 161 -8.78 4.89 -0.76
C ALA A 161 -10.13 5.41 -1.31
N SER A 162 -10.54 4.88 -2.47
CA SER A 162 -11.85 5.14 -3.10
C SER A 162 -12.45 3.87 -3.73
N SER A 163 -13.53 4.00 -4.52
CA SER A 163 -14.13 2.85 -5.21
C SER A 163 -13.12 2.21 -6.18
N PHE A 164 -13.17 0.88 -6.31
CA PHE A 164 -12.21 0.13 -7.14
C PHE A 164 -12.05 0.72 -8.54
N VAL A 165 -13.17 1.00 -9.21
CA VAL A 165 -13.18 1.59 -10.57
C VAL A 165 -12.55 2.98 -10.61
N LYS A 166 -12.80 3.83 -9.59
CA LYS A 166 -12.21 5.17 -9.52
C LYS A 166 -10.70 5.07 -9.30
N VAL A 167 -10.25 4.14 -8.46
CA VAL A 167 -8.82 3.93 -8.22
C VAL A 167 -8.12 3.36 -9.46
N GLU A 168 -8.69 2.34 -10.10
CA GLU A 168 -8.15 1.71 -11.30
C GLU A 168 -7.93 2.74 -12.41
N LYS A 169 -8.97 3.49 -12.79
CA LYS A 169 -8.87 4.55 -13.82
C LYS A 169 -7.82 5.61 -13.48
N ARG A 170 -7.75 6.05 -12.21
CA ARG A 170 -6.77 7.06 -11.79
C ARG A 170 -5.34 6.50 -11.79
N ARG A 171 -5.15 5.22 -11.50
CA ARG A 171 -3.84 4.55 -11.58
C ARG A 171 -3.38 4.35 -13.01
N GLU A 172 -4.29 4.02 -13.93
CA GLU A 172 -3.99 3.92 -15.37
C GLU A 172 -3.54 5.27 -15.93
N SER A 173 -4.28 6.34 -15.62
CA SER A 173 -3.90 7.70 -15.98
C SER A 173 -2.53 8.09 -15.40
N LEU A 174 -2.28 7.77 -14.13
CA LEU A 174 -0.98 8.01 -13.49
C LEU A 174 0.15 7.21 -14.15
N ALA A 175 -0.11 5.97 -14.57
CA ALA A 175 0.86 5.12 -15.25
C ALA A 175 1.29 5.73 -16.59
N SER A 176 0.32 6.22 -17.36
CA SER A 176 0.57 6.86 -18.64
C SER A 176 1.47 8.09 -18.49
N GLU A 177 1.16 8.96 -17.51
CA GLU A 177 1.94 10.18 -17.27
C GLU A 177 3.36 9.87 -16.78
N LEU A 178 3.50 8.96 -15.80
CA LEU A 178 4.81 8.56 -15.28
C LEU A 178 5.70 7.95 -16.35
N ASN A 179 5.14 7.10 -17.23
CA ASN A 179 5.89 6.47 -18.31
C ASN A 179 6.35 7.49 -19.37
N GLY A 180 5.50 8.46 -19.74
CA GLY A 180 5.87 9.51 -20.70
C GLY A 180 6.96 10.44 -20.16
N ARG A 181 6.82 10.92 -18.93
CA ARG A 181 7.73 11.91 -18.32
C ARG A 181 9.03 11.32 -17.77
N LEU A 182 9.11 10.01 -17.55
CA LEU A 182 10.35 9.30 -17.22
C LEU A 182 11.45 9.53 -18.26
N ILE A 183 11.06 9.66 -19.53
CA ILE A 183 12.00 9.86 -20.65
C ILE A 183 12.53 11.31 -20.67
N GLU A 184 11.71 12.29 -20.28
CA GLU A 184 12.05 13.72 -20.38
C GLU A 184 12.87 14.26 -19.19
N ARG A 185 12.71 13.71 -17.98
CA ARG A 185 13.30 14.25 -16.73
C ARG A 185 14.38 13.41 -16.08
N ALA A 186 14.53 12.19 -16.57
CA ALA A 186 15.39 11.17 -15.99
C ALA A 186 16.82 11.65 -15.73
N ASN A 187 17.35 12.55 -16.55
CA ASN A 187 18.79 12.70 -16.67
C ASN A 187 19.40 13.75 -15.69
N VAL A 188 18.66 14.81 -15.28
CA VAL A 188 19.24 15.97 -14.53
C VAL A 188 19.06 15.91 -13.00
N ILE A 189 17.97 15.32 -12.52
CA ILE A 189 17.52 15.41 -11.12
C ILE A 189 18.39 14.58 -10.13
N PRO A 190 18.92 13.39 -10.48
CA PRO A 190 19.64 12.55 -9.52
C PRO A 190 20.93 13.16 -8.98
N THR A 191 21.72 13.87 -9.79
CA THR A 191 23.00 14.43 -9.36
C THR A 191 22.82 15.48 -8.27
N LYS A 192 21.91 16.45 -8.46
CA LYS A 192 21.55 17.45 -7.45
C LYS A 192 20.96 16.82 -6.19
N ALA A 193 20.17 15.76 -6.36
CA ALA A 193 19.63 15.02 -5.22
C ALA A 193 20.76 14.35 -4.42
N VAL A 194 21.78 13.78 -5.08
CA VAL A 194 22.95 13.20 -4.41
C VAL A 194 23.71 14.28 -3.65
N ASP A 195 23.92 15.46 -4.23
CA ASP A 195 24.61 16.56 -3.54
C ASP A 195 23.87 16.98 -2.27
N CYS A 196 22.54 17.15 -2.35
CA CYS A 196 21.70 17.47 -1.20
C CYS A 196 21.70 16.35 -0.14
N ILE A 197 21.66 15.09 -0.59
CA ILE A 197 21.77 13.91 0.29
C ILE A 197 23.11 13.92 1.00
N MET A 198 24.21 14.10 0.27
CA MET A 198 25.55 14.06 0.85
C MET A 198 25.78 15.24 1.79
N GLU A 199 25.33 16.45 1.47
CA GLU A 199 25.40 17.61 2.38
C GLU A 199 24.72 17.30 3.73
N LYS A 200 23.50 16.74 3.68
CA LYS A 200 22.79 16.29 4.89
C LYS A 200 23.53 15.18 5.62
N LEU A 201 24.07 14.20 4.89
CA LEU A 201 24.82 13.09 5.49
C LEU A 201 26.10 13.58 6.18
N HIS A 202 26.85 14.52 5.60
CA HIS A 202 28.02 15.11 6.26
C HIS A 202 27.65 15.79 7.59
N HIS A 203 26.50 16.48 7.65
CA HIS A 203 26.01 17.06 8.90
C HIS A 203 25.63 16.00 9.95
N ILE A 204 25.12 14.84 9.52
CA ILE A 204 24.77 13.71 10.39
C ILE A 204 26.04 12.97 10.84
N MET A 205 27.00 12.76 9.93
CA MET A 205 28.30 12.11 10.19
C MET A 205 29.13 12.87 11.24
N GLY A 206 29.03 14.20 11.26
CA GLY A 206 29.68 15.02 12.30
C GLY A 206 29.19 14.72 13.72
N LYS A 207 28.11 13.95 13.90
CA LYS A 207 27.52 13.59 15.19
C LYS A 207 27.73 12.10 15.58
N GLY A 208 28.39 11.29 14.76
CA GLY A 208 28.66 9.87 15.05
C GLY A 208 28.43 8.92 13.87
N SER A 209 28.29 7.62 14.17
CA SER A 209 27.95 6.58 13.20
C SER A 209 26.56 6.80 12.59
N ILE A 210 26.37 6.40 11.33
CA ILE A 210 25.07 6.54 10.66
C ILE A 210 24.35 5.22 10.52
N ASP A 211 23.13 5.18 11.06
CA ASP A 211 22.16 4.11 10.87
C ASP A 211 21.72 4.05 9.39
N CYS A 212 22.00 2.92 8.71
CA CYS A 212 21.62 2.69 7.31
C CYS A 212 20.11 2.91 7.07
N LYS A 213 19.24 2.64 8.04
CA LYS A 213 17.80 2.84 7.95
C LYS A 213 17.45 4.33 7.88
N MET A 214 18.07 5.14 8.73
CA MET A 214 17.90 6.59 8.72
C MET A 214 18.43 7.20 7.43
N VAL A 215 19.63 6.78 6.99
CA VAL A 215 20.22 7.20 5.69
C VAL A 215 19.26 6.89 4.55
N SER A 216 18.77 5.67 4.48
CA SER A 216 17.93 5.21 3.37
C SER A 216 16.59 5.92 3.33
N GLN A 217 16.03 6.28 4.49
CA GLN A 217 14.82 7.07 4.58
C GLN A 217 15.03 8.48 4.02
N HIS A 218 16.09 9.16 4.43
CA HIS A 218 16.43 10.49 3.92
C HIS A 218 16.77 10.49 2.43
N MET A 219 17.47 9.46 1.95
CA MET A 219 17.76 9.24 0.53
C MET A 219 16.46 9.04 -0.26
N ALA A 220 15.55 8.19 0.21
CA ALA A 220 14.27 7.93 -0.44
C ALA A 220 13.38 9.18 -0.49
N PHE A 221 13.30 9.91 0.62
CA PHE A 221 12.50 11.13 0.71
C PHE A 221 13.02 12.22 -0.23
N THR A 222 14.33 12.46 -0.24
CA THR A 222 14.96 13.43 -1.13
C THR A 222 14.84 13.01 -2.59
N LEU A 223 15.09 11.74 -2.92
CA LEU A 223 14.97 11.21 -4.27
C LEU A 223 13.54 11.36 -4.81
N LEU A 224 12.53 10.90 -4.06
CA LEU A 224 11.15 11.00 -4.51
C LEU A 224 10.67 12.44 -4.59
N GLY A 225 11.01 13.27 -3.60
CA GLY A 225 10.66 14.68 -3.63
C GLY A 225 11.29 15.41 -4.82
N ALA A 226 12.57 15.14 -5.12
CA ALA A 226 13.23 15.71 -6.29
C ALA A 226 12.60 15.21 -7.60
N MET A 227 12.28 13.92 -7.72
CA MET A 227 11.67 13.40 -8.96
C MET A 227 10.23 13.89 -9.15
N LEU A 228 9.46 14.08 -8.08
CA LEU A 228 8.07 14.55 -8.15
C LEU A 228 7.97 16.08 -8.25
N PHE A 229 8.81 16.84 -7.56
CA PHE A 229 8.64 18.29 -7.44
C PHE A 229 9.81 19.09 -8.03
N GLY A 230 10.86 18.41 -8.50
CA GLY A 230 12.06 19.01 -9.07
C GLY A 230 12.86 19.84 -8.06
N ASP A 231 13.62 20.79 -8.60
CA ASP A 231 14.50 21.68 -7.83
C ASP A 231 13.75 22.49 -6.76
N THR A 232 12.45 22.76 -6.96
CA THR A 232 11.60 23.45 -5.97
C THR A 232 11.61 22.72 -4.63
N PHE A 233 11.58 21.38 -4.64
CA PHE A 233 11.60 20.60 -3.41
C PHE A 233 12.97 20.52 -2.77
N LEU A 234 14.03 20.42 -3.58
CA LEU A 234 15.41 20.44 -3.08
C LEU A 234 15.72 21.75 -2.36
N ALA A 235 15.22 22.87 -2.87
CA ALA A 235 15.35 24.19 -2.25
C ALA A 235 14.32 24.45 -1.12
N TRP A 236 13.39 23.54 -0.85
CA TRP A 236 12.29 23.78 0.07
C TRP A 236 12.73 23.63 1.54
N SER A 237 12.86 24.75 2.24
CA SER A 237 13.32 24.81 3.63
C SER A 237 12.49 23.99 4.63
N LYS A 238 11.23 23.68 4.32
CA LYS A 238 10.33 22.90 5.19
C LYS A 238 10.37 21.39 4.90
N ALA A 239 11.20 20.92 3.98
CA ALA A 239 11.27 19.52 3.57
C ALA A 239 11.59 18.57 4.75
N THR A 240 12.55 18.93 5.62
CA THR A 240 12.90 18.11 6.79
C THR A 240 11.74 17.99 7.77
N ILE A 241 11.02 19.09 8.03
CA ILE A 241 9.84 19.10 8.90
C ILE A 241 8.72 18.23 8.29
N TYR A 242 8.56 18.29 6.96
CA TYR A 242 7.60 17.46 6.26
C TYR A 242 7.90 15.96 6.43
N GLU A 243 9.16 15.57 6.24
CA GLU A 243 9.62 14.18 6.40
C GLU A 243 9.33 13.65 7.81
N GLU A 244 9.72 14.40 8.84
CA GLU A 244 9.52 14.00 10.23
C GLU A 244 8.03 13.82 10.58
N LEU A 245 7.17 14.72 10.10
CA LEU A 245 5.73 14.63 10.31
C LEU A 245 5.13 13.45 9.56
N LEU A 246 5.55 13.21 8.31
CA LEU A 246 5.12 12.08 7.49
C LEU A 246 5.39 10.76 8.20
N MET A 247 6.60 10.57 8.72
CA MET A 247 7.00 9.34 9.42
C MET A 247 6.35 9.19 10.80
N ARG A 248 6.10 10.31 11.50
CA ARG A 248 5.36 10.28 12.77
C ARG A 248 3.90 9.85 12.54
N ILE A 249 3.24 10.40 11.53
CA ILE A 249 1.87 10.05 11.18
C ILE A 249 1.78 8.57 10.80
N ALA A 250 2.71 8.10 9.97
CA ALA A 250 2.82 6.70 9.57
C ALA A 250 2.80 5.72 10.75
N LYS A 251 3.62 6.00 11.77
CA LYS A 251 3.81 5.15 12.94
C LYS A 251 2.54 5.00 13.79
N ASP A 252 1.70 6.04 13.82
CA ASP A 252 0.54 6.11 14.70
C ASP A 252 -0.79 5.86 13.97
N ALA A 253 -0.81 5.93 12.63
CA ALA A 253 -2.02 5.79 11.82
C ALA A 253 -2.77 4.47 12.08
N CYS A 254 -2.04 3.34 12.14
CA CYS A 254 -2.64 2.03 12.38
C CYS A 254 -3.26 1.95 13.78
N PHE A 255 -2.58 2.51 14.80
CA PHE A 255 -3.07 2.54 16.17
C PHE A 255 -4.42 3.25 16.24
N TRP A 256 -4.54 4.44 15.67
CA TRP A 256 -5.81 5.19 15.68
C TRP A 256 -6.91 4.53 14.83
N ALA A 257 -6.54 3.86 13.73
CA ALA A 257 -7.49 3.15 12.88
C ALA A 257 -8.10 1.91 13.54
N SER A 258 -7.41 1.33 14.52
CA SER A 258 -7.84 0.10 15.20
C SER A 258 -9.09 0.25 16.06
N TYR A 259 -9.35 1.47 16.55
CA TYR A 259 -10.57 1.75 17.27
C TYR A 259 -11.76 1.57 16.35
N SER A 260 -12.78 0.81 16.75
CA SER A 260 -14.00 0.61 15.94
C SER A 260 -14.67 1.95 15.63
N VAL A 261 -14.83 2.78 16.66
CA VAL A 261 -15.32 4.16 16.59
C VAL A 261 -14.14 5.11 16.80
N THR A 262 -14.02 6.14 15.95
CA THR A 262 -12.95 7.14 16.06
C THR A 262 -12.91 7.74 17.48
N PRO A 263 -11.78 7.65 18.20
CA PRO A 263 -11.74 7.99 19.62
C PRO A 263 -11.58 9.50 19.85
N PHE A 264 -12.62 10.27 19.52
CA PHE A 264 -12.61 11.75 19.68
C PHE A 264 -12.56 12.19 21.15
N TRP A 265 -12.75 11.30 22.12
CA TRP A 265 -12.57 11.59 23.54
C TRP A 265 -11.11 11.51 23.98
N GLU A 266 -10.24 10.85 23.21
CA GLU A 266 -8.82 10.71 23.54
C GLU A 266 -8.04 11.98 23.19
N ARG A 267 -7.38 12.60 24.18
CA ARG A 267 -6.51 13.78 23.94
C ARG A 267 -5.39 13.47 22.94
N GLY A 268 -4.87 12.23 22.96
CA GLY A 268 -3.87 11.77 22.01
C GLY A 268 -4.36 11.81 20.55
N PHE A 269 -5.65 11.54 20.31
CA PHE A 269 -6.22 11.53 18.97
C PHE A 269 -6.23 12.94 18.36
N TRP A 270 -6.60 13.95 19.15
CA TRP A 270 -6.55 15.36 18.70
C TRP A 270 -5.13 15.85 18.46
N ARG A 271 -4.15 15.40 19.25
CA ARG A 271 -2.74 15.67 18.99
C ARG A 271 -2.30 15.07 17.65
N TYR A 272 -2.70 13.83 17.38
CA TYR A 272 -2.46 13.16 16.10
C TYR A 272 -3.12 13.92 14.93
N GLN A 273 -4.41 14.27 15.05
CA GLN A 273 -5.10 15.06 14.04
C GLN A 273 -4.44 16.42 13.77
N ARG A 274 -3.94 17.11 14.81
CA ARG A 274 -3.18 18.37 14.64
C ARG A 274 -1.91 18.17 13.82
N ILE A 275 -1.20 17.05 14.02
CA ILE A 275 -0.01 16.67 13.24
C ILE A 275 -0.41 16.38 11.79
N CYS A 276 -1.50 15.64 11.55
CA CYS A 276 -2.04 15.40 10.20
C CYS A 276 -2.39 16.71 9.48
N THR A 277 -3.08 17.64 10.16
CA THR A 277 -3.42 18.96 9.61
C THR A 277 -2.17 19.76 9.28
N LYS A 278 -1.14 19.72 10.13
CA LYS A 278 0.13 20.41 9.85
C LYS A 278 0.79 19.86 8.57
N LEU A 279 0.83 18.53 8.40
CA LEU A 279 1.35 17.91 7.17
C LEU A 279 0.53 18.31 5.94
N LYS A 280 -0.80 18.40 6.06
CA LYS A 280 -1.69 18.87 4.99
C LYS A 280 -1.36 20.31 4.59
N CYS A 281 -1.19 21.21 5.56
CA CYS A 281 -0.80 22.60 5.30
C CYS A 281 0.58 22.70 4.61
N LEU A 282 1.55 21.88 5.01
CA LEU A 282 2.85 21.84 4.33
C LEU A 282 2.75 21.29 2.91
N THR A 283 1.87 20.31 2.67
CA THR A 283 1.62 19.79 1.31
C THR A 283 1.05 20.89 0.41
N GLN A 284 0.09 21.67 0.92
CA GLN A 284 -0.48 22.80 0.20
C GLN A 284 0.57 23.88 -0.10
N ASP A 285 1.44 24.19 0.87
CA ASP A 285 2.56 25.12 0.69
C ASP A 285 3.52 24.66 -0.42
N LEU A 286 3.91 23.38 -0.41
CA LEU A 286 4.78 22.81 -1.44
C LEU A 286 4.15 22.90 -2.83
N VAL A 287 2.88 22.52 -2.97
CA VAL A 287 2.14 22.62 -4.24
C VAL A 287 2.07 24.07 -4.72
N GLN A 288 1.79 25.01 -3.82
CA GLN A 288 1.75 26.43 -4.15
C GLN A 288 3.12 26.95 -4.62
N GLN A 289 4.22 26.52 -3.99
CA GLN A 289 5.56 26.90 -4.41
C GLN A 289 5.91 26.33 -5.79
N CYS A 290 5.57 25.06 -6.05
CA CYS A 290 5.76 24.46 -7.37
C CYS A 290 4.98 25.23 -8.44
N SER A 291 3.73 25.59 -8.16
CA SER A 291 2.92 26.37 -9.10
C SER A 291 3.43 27.79 -9.32
N LYS A 292 4.01 28.45 -8.31
CA LYS A 292 4.58 29.80 -8.46
C LYS A 292 5.82 29.77 -9.34
N ASN A 293 6.73 28.84 -9.05
CA ASN A 293 7.95 28.66 -9.84
C ASN A 293 7.62 28.36 -11.30
N TYR A 294 6.64 27.50 -11.55
CA TYR A 294 6.16 27.22 -12.91
C TYR A 294 5.70 28.48 -13.67
N LYS A 295 4.85 29.32 -13.04
CA LYS A 295 4.37 30.56 -13.66
C LYS A 295 5.50 31.55 -13.97
N LEU A 296 6.53 31.61 -13.13
CA LEU A 296 7.71 32.44 -13.36
C LEU A 296 8.49 31.99 -14.60
N TYR A 297 8.64 30.67 -14.81
CA TYR A 297 9.38 30.14 -15.96
C TYR A 297 8.59 30.18 -17.28
N HIS A 298 7.25 30.06 -17.25
CA HIS A 298 6.41 30.12 -18.44
C HIS A 298 5.79 31.50 -18.74
N GLY A 299 5.83 32.44 -17.81
CA GLY A 299 5.43 33.84 -18.05
C GLY A 299 6.45 34.65 -18.83
N MET A 300 7.45 33.99 -19.43
CA MET A 300 8.60 34.58 -20.11
C MET A 300 8.76 34.03 -21.53
N ASP A 301 7.66 33.78 -22.23
CA ASP A 301 7.63 33.71 -23.69
C ASP A 301 7.26 35.11 -24.23
N PRO A 302 8.01 35.69 -25.19
CA PRO A 302 7.76 37.03 -25.70
C PRO A 302 6.56 37.01 -26.64
N VAL A 303 5.52 37.78 -26.28
CA VAL A 303 4.59 38.32 -27.28
C VAL A 303 5.33 39.42 -28.03
N SER A 304 5.77 39.13 -29.25
CA SER A 304 5.69 40.10 -30.35
C SER A 304 5.69 39.36 -31.69
N ASP A 305 4.52 39.26 -32.29
CA ASP A 305 4.40 39.21 -33.74
C ASP A 305 5.07 40.47 -34.29
N ASN A 306 6.14 40.29 -35.07
CA ASN A 306 6.41 41.07 -36.26
C ASN A 306 7.45 40.35 -37.12
N GLU A 307 7.07 40.12 -38.36
CA GLU A 307 7.90 39.61 -39.45
C GLU A 307 9.13 40.49 -39.65
N THR A 308 10.33 39.90 -39.72
CA THR A 308 11.27 40.05 -40.84
C THR A 308 12.52 39.18 -40.62
N ALA A 309 12.96 38.53 -41.69
CA ALA A 309 14.12 37.67 -41.76
C ALA A 309 15.43 38.40 -41.42
N ASN A 310 16.37 37.71 -40.74
CA ASN A 310 17.74 37.50 -41.23
C ASN A 310 18.61 36.67 -40.26
N ALA A 311 19.68 36.12 -40.84
CA ALA A 311 20.50 35.00 -40.41
C ALA A 311 21.38 35.19 -39.14
N GLY A 312 21.65 34.04 -38.51
CA GLY A 312 22.96 33.65 -37.96
C GLY A 312 23.40 34.24 -36.63
N MET A 313 23.35 33.43 -35.55
CA MET A 313 24.44 33.28 -34.58
C MET A 313 24.12 32.14 -33.60
N GLU A 314 25.13 31.34 -33.27
CA GLU A 314 25.11 30.27 -32.27
C GLU A 314 24.59 30.77 -30.92
N ALA A 315 23.45 30.23 -30.49
CA ALA A 315 23.00 30.34 -29.10
C ALA A 315 23.45 29.08 -28.36
N THR A 316 24.46 29.25 -27.51
CA THR A 316 24.86 28.32 -26.46
C THR A 316 23.63 27.72 -25.78
N VAL A 317 23.57 26.39 -25.70
CA VAL A 317 22.53 25.61 -25.02
C VAL A 317 22.54 25.97 -23.54
N GLY A 318 21.83 27.04 -23.18
CA GLY A 318 21.59 27.45 -21.82
C GLY A 318 20.74 26.38 -21.13
N SER A 319 21.28 25.83 -20.05
CA SER A 319 20.65 24.84 -19.16
C SER A 319 19.19 25.21 -18.88
N LYS A 320 18.24 24.52 -19.53
CA LYS A 320 16.81 24.66 -19.23
C LYS A 320 16.59 24.18 -17.79
N SER A 321 16.31 25.10 -16.88
CA SER A 321 15.97 24.78 -15.50
C SER A 321 14.62 24.04 -15.45
N TYR A 322 14.67 22.72 -15.22
CA TYR A 322 13.50 21.83 -15.23
C TYR A 322 12.69 21.97 -13.95
N SER A 323 11.86 23.01 -13.87
CA SER A 323 10.99 23.26 -12.72
C SER A 323 9.74 22.34 -12.69
N GLY A 324 9.49 21.67 -11.56
CA GLY A 324 8.16 21.45 -10.96
C GLY A 324 6.97 20.76 -11.68
N ILE A 325 7.01 20.38 -12.97
CA ILE A 325 5.79 19.98 -13.74
C ILE A 325 5.14 18.58 -13.45
N PHE A 326 5.50 17.80 -12.41
CA PHE A 326 4.83 16.47 -12.24
C PHE A 326 3.36 16.58 -11.82
N LEU A 327 3.00 17.61 -11.03
CA LEU A 327 1.67 17.73 -10.43
C LEU A 327 0.78 18.77 -11.10
N GLN A 328 1.33 19.66 -11.91
CA GLN A 328 0.59 20.77 -12.53
C GLN A 328 -0.40 20.26 -13.60
N ASP A 329 -0.02 19.21 -14.35
CA ASP A 329 -0.84 18.58 -15.40
C ASP A 329 -1.73 17.45 -14.85
N PHE A 330 -1.21 16.63 -13.92
CA PHE A 330 -1.95 15.51 -13.30
C PHE A 330 -3.11 15.97 -12.39
N PHE A 331 -2.94 17.13 -11.74
CA PHE A 331 -3.98 17.85 -11.00
C PHE A 331 -4.35 19.13 -11.72
N SER A 332 -4.65 19.02 -13.02
CA SER A 332 -4.90 20.10 -13.98
C SER A 332 -5.34 21.40 -13.31
N LEU A 333 -4.64 22.49 -13.62
CA LEU A 333 -4.79 23.80 -12.98
C LEU A 333 -6.24 24.32 -12.86
N GLU A 334 -7.17 23.87 -13.70
CA GLU A 334 -8.61 24.15 -13.59
C GLU A 334 -9.26 23.52 -12.34
N GLU A 335 -8.87 22.31 -11.97
CA GLU A 335 -9.35 21.61 -10.76
C GLU A 335 -8.66 22.15 -9.49
N LEU A 336 -7.46 22.72 -9.62
CA LEU A 336 -6.69 23.31 -8.52
C LEU A 336 -7.06 24.79 -8.25
N ASN A 337 -7.31 25.62 -9.27
CA ASN A 337 -7.56 27.06 -9.10
C ASN A 337 -9.02 27.41 -8.78
N CYS A 338 -10.02 26.64 -9.21
CA CYS A 338 -11.43 26.98 -8.94
C CYS A 338 -11.98 26.43 -7.60
N HIS A 339 -11.24 25.55 -6.90
CA HIS A 339 -11.76 24.81 -5.75
C HIS A 339 -10.82 24.71 -4.53
N LEU A 340 -9.90 25.65 -4.34
CA LEU A 340 -9.04 25.74 -3.15
C LEU A 340 -9.80 25.83 -1.80
N LYS A 341 -11.13 25.97 -1.82
CA LYS A 341 -12.01 25.89 -0.64
C LYS A 341 -12.75 24.55 -0.45
N ALA A 342 -12.72 23.57 -1.38
CA ALA A 342 -13.73 22.49 -1.38
C ALA A 342 -13.27 21.02 -1.62
N ARG A 343 -12.05 20.67 -2.06
CA ARG A 343 -11.71 19.24 -2.28
C ARG A 343 -10.43 18.81 -1.56
N GLU A 344 -10.58 17.96 -0.55
CA GLU A 344 -9.47 17.35 0.21
C GLU A 344 -8.66 16.31 -0.60
N GLU A 345 -9.14 15.93 -1.79
CA GLU A 345 -8.63 14.79 -2.56
C GLU A 345 -7.20 14.95 -3.14
N PRO A 346 -6.76 16.12 -3.66
CA PRO A 346 -5.41 16.28 -4.23
C PRO A 346 -4.29 16.18 -3.19
N CYS A 347 -4.47 16.81 -2.03
CA CYS A 347 -3.50 16.75 -0.93
C CYS A 347 -3.37 15.32 -0.41
N GLY A 348 -4.48 14.60 -0.23
CA GLY A 348 -4.47 13.21 0.20
C GLY A 348 -3.75 12.28 -0.78
N ASN A 349 -3.89 12.51 -2.09
CA ASN A 349 -3.14 11.76 -3.10
C ASN A 349 -1.63 12.04 -3.02
N ILE A 350 -1.21 13.30 -2.92
CA ILE A 350 0.21 13.68 -2.82
C ILE A 350 0.84 13.12 -1.54
N MET A 351 0.20 13.34 -0.39
CA MET A 351 0.66 12.82 0.90
C MET A 351 0.74 11.29 0.87
N GLY A 352 -0.25 10.62 0.25
CA GLY A 352 -0.24 9.17 0.08
C GLY A 352 0.88 8.67 -0.83
N MET A 353 1.15 9.34 -1.94
CA MET A 353 2.25 9.00 -2.85
C MET A 353 3.60 9.18 -2.16
N MET A 354 3.81 10.31 -1.47
CA MET A 354 5.02 10.54 -0.68
C MET A 354 5.16 9.48 0.43
N PHE A 355 4.09 9.18 1.16
CA PHE A 355 4.10 8.19 2.22
C PHE A 355 4.50 6.78 1.73
N HIS A 356 3.72 6.23 0.79
CA HIS A 356 3.95 4.88 0.28
C HIS A 356 5.25 4.78 -0.51
N GLY A 357 5.58 5.82 -1.30
CA GLY A 357 6.83 5.89 -2.02
C GLY A 357 8.02 5.89 -1.07
N CYS A 358 8.06 6.78 -0.08
CA CYS A 358 9.22 6.93 0.79
C CYS A 358 9.51 5.65 1.59
N LEU A 359 8.48 5.03 2.17
CA LEU A 359 8.68 3.80 2.96
C LEU A 359 9.24 2.65 2.11
N THR A 360 8.65 2.42 0.93
CA THR A 360 9.04 1.29 0.07
C THR A 360 10.42 1.52 -0.56
N THR A 361 10.68 2.72 -1.06
CA THR A 361 11.98 3.12 -1.61
C THR A 361 13.08 3.10 -0.54
N ALA A 362 12.79 3.53 0.69
CA ALA A 362 13.76 3.48 1.79
C ALA A 362 14.18 2.04 2.12
N GLY A 363 13.21 1.10 2.16
CA GLY A 363 13.52 -0.31 2.34
C GLY A 363 14.42 -0.87 1.24
N LEU A 364 14.13 -0.51 -0.02
CA LEU A 364 14.94 -0.95 -1.16
C LEU A 364 16.35 -0.33 -1.16
N ILE A 365 16.48 0.97 -0.88
CA ILE A 365 17.78 1.65 -0.74
C ILE A 365 18.59 1.03 0.41
N SER A 366 17.94 0.73 1.54
CA SER A 366 18.59 0.10 2.68
C SER A 366 19.11 -1.29 2.31
N ASN A 367 18.28 -2.12 1.66
CA ASN A 367 18.72 -3.44 1.22
C ASN A 367 19.87 -3.33 0.21
N MET A 368 19.79 -2.41 -0.75
CA MET A 368 20.87 -2.10 -1.68
C MET A 368 22.20 -1.80 -0.97
N LEU A 369 22.19 -0.86 -0.02
CA LEU A 369 23.39 -0.48 0.73
C LEU A 369 23.97 -1.68 1.48
N VAL A 370 23.12 -2.46 2.16
CA VAL A 370 23.54 -3.68 2.87
C VAL A 370 24.16 -4.69 1.91
N ARG A 371 23.56 -4.92 0.71
CA ARG A 371 24.09 -5.87 -0.28
C ARG A 371 25.42 -5.41 -0.85
N LEU A 372 25.56 -4.14 -1.22
CA LEU A 372 26.81 -3.59 -1.76
C LEU A 372 27.97 -3.65 -0.77
N VAL A 373 27.66 -3.48 0.52
CA VAL A 373 28.64 -3.53 1.60
C VAL A 373 29.03 -4.97 1.96
N THR A 374 28.10 -5.92 1.83
CA THR A 374 28.36 -7.36 2.05
C THR A 374 28.94 -8.08 0.83
N HIS A 375 28.91 -7.45 -0.35
CA HIS A 375 29.39 -7.97 -1.64
C HIS A 375 30.28 -6.93 -2.34
N PRO A 376 31.46 -6.59 -1.77
CA PRO A 376 32.34 -5.56 -2.30
C PRO A 376 32.82 -5.85 -3.74
N GLU A 377 32.93 -7.12 -4.13
CA GLU A 377 33.24 -7.53 -5.50
C GLU A 377 32.13 -7.12 -6.48
N THR A 378 30.86 -7.21 -6.08
CA THR A 378 29.73 -6.75 -6.88
C THR A 378 29.73 -5.22 -6.97
N GLN A 379 30.01 -4.52 -5.87
CA GLN A 379 30.16 -3.06 -5.86
C GLN A 379 31.27 -2.58 -6.82
N HIS A 380 32.41 -3.29 -6.86
CA HIS A 380 33.51 -2.95 -7.77
C HIS A 380 33.13 -3.14 -9.23
N LYS A 381 32.45 -4.25 -9.57
CA LYS A 381 31.99 -4.49 -10.95
C LYS A 381 30.97 -3.46 -11.41
N ILE A 382 30.05 -3.04 -10.53
CA ILE A 382 29.10 -1.95 -10.80
C ILE A 382 29.86 -0.64 -11.05
N TYR A 383 30.86 -0.33 -10.23
CA TYR A 383 31.71 0.85 -10.46
C TYR A 383 32.40 0.79 -11.83
N SER A 384 33.00 -0.34 -12.20
CA SER A 384 33.59 -0.52 -13.54
C SER A 384 32.55 -0.33 -14.65
N GLU A 385 31.34 -0.85 -14.50
CA GLU A 385 30.24 -0.64 -15.44
C GLU A 385 29.88 0.85 -15.59
N ILE A 386 29.79 1.59 -14.48
CA ILE A 386 29.50 3.03 -14.47
C ILE A 386 30.57 3.81 -15.25
N ILE A 387 31.85 3.57 -14.96
CA ILE A 387 32.97 4.26 -15.64
C ILE A 387 33.02 3.93 -17.14
N MET A 388 32.72 2.69 -17.52
CA MET A 388 32.68 2.28 -18.94
C MET A 388 31.50 2.93 -19.69
N ALA A 389 30.33 3.02 -19.05
CA ALA A 389 29.15 3.66 -19.63
C ALA A 389 29.37 5.16 -19.92
N GLN A 390 30.13 5.85 -19.06
CA GLN A 390 30.50 7.26 -19.23
C GLN A 390 31.49 7.49 -20.38
N LYS A 391 32.53 6.65 -20.50
CA LYS A 391 33.52 6.76 -21.60
C LYS A 391 32.89 6.56 -22.99
N GLY A 392 31.77 5.83 -23.06
CA GLY A 392 31.02 5.58 -24.29
C GLY A 392 29.92 6.61 -24.60
N SER A 393 29.63 7.57 -23.73
CA SER A 393 28.74 8.70 -24.00
C SER A 393 29.59 9.94 -24.26
N GLY A 394 29.62 10.44 -25.51
CA GLY A 394 30.29 11.71 -25.83
C GLY A 394 29.68 12.95 -25.16
N GLU A 395 28.63 12.78 -24.35
CA GLU A 395 28.04 13.82 -23.50
C GLU A 395 28.62 13.71 -22.09
N ILE A 396 29.27 14.79 -21.64
CA ILE A 396 30.09 14.84 -20.41
C ILE A 396 29.26 14.75 -19.12
N ASP A 397 27.93 14.92 -19.16
CA ASP A 397 27.26 15.35 -17.93
C ASP A 397 26.41 14.30 -17.18
N GLN A 398 25.96 13.17 -17.75
CA GLN A 398 24.94 12.34 -17.06
C GLN A 398 25.04 10.82 -17.27
N PRO A 399 24.93 10.00 -16.19
CA PRO A 399 24.98 8.54 -16.28
C PRO A 399 23.74 7.97 -16.98
N ASN A 400 23.93 7.42 -18.19
CA ASN A 400 22.89 6.67 -18.89
C ASN A 400 22.73 5.27 -18.27
N VAL A 401 21.79 5.16 -17.32
CA VAL A 401 21.48 3.91 -16.61
C VAL A 401 20.99 2.78 -17.51
N GLU A 402 20.47 3.06 -18.71
CA GLU A 402 20.08 2.00 -19.66
C GLU A 402 21.28 1.18 -20.14
N LYS A 403 22.49 1.77 -20.07
CA LYS A 403 23.77 1.09 -20.36
C LYS A 403 24.39 0.43 -19.12
N MET A 404 23.67 0.37 -18.00
CA MET A 404 24.14 -0.20 -16.72
C MET A 404 23.30 -1.41 -16.29
N PRO A 405 23.31 -2.51 -17.08
CA PRO A 405 22.48 -3.67 -16.83
C PRO A 405 22.78 -4.34 -15.48
N LEU A 406 24.03 -4.41 -15.02
CA LEU A 406 24.38 -5.01 -13.74
C LEU A 406 23.85 -4.19 -12.56
N LEU A 407 23.92 -2.85 -12.65
CA LEU A 407 23.32 -1.97 -11.65
C LEU A 407 21.80 -2.19 -11.57
N LEU A 408 21.10 -2.18 -12.71
CA LEU A 408 19.66 -2.42 -12.76
C LEU A 408 19.28 -3.81 -12.22
N ALA A 409 20.03 -4.84 -12.60
CA ALA A 409 19.85 -6.20 -12.11
C ALA A 409 20.04 -6.28 -10.59
N THR A 410 20.99 -5.52 -10.05
CA THR A 410 21.22 -5.39 -8.60
C THR A 410 20.01 -4.74 -7.90
N VAL A 411 19.35 -3.76 -8.52
CA VAL A 411 18.10 -3.16 -7.98
C VAL A 411 16.99 -4.20 -7.93
N TYR A 412 16.80 -4.96 -9.02
CA TYR A 412 15.77 -5.98 -9.08
C TYR A 412 16.01 -7.12 -8.10
N GLU A 413 17.26 -7.58 -7.96
CA GLU A 413 17.62 -8.63 -7.00
C GLU A 413 17.45 -8.16 -5.55
N SER A 414 17.77 -6.90 -5.27
CA SER A 414 17.51 -6.30 -3.96
C SER A 414 16.00 -6.22 -3.69
N ALA A 415 15.18 -5.84 -4.67
CA ALA A 415 13.74 -5.83 -4.51
C ALA A 415 13.15 -7.23 -4.34
N ARG A 416 13.73 -8.24 -5.01
CA ARG A 416 13.32 -9.66 -4.92
C ARG A 416 13.52 -10.20 -3.51
N LEU A 417 14.73 -10.05 -2.97
CA LEU A 417 15.09 -10.63 -1.68
C LEU A 417 14.50 -9.88 -0.48
N MET A 418 14.21 -8.59 -0.64
CA MET A 418 13.55 -7.79 0.40
C MET A 418 12.37 -7.02 -0.21
N PRO A 419 11.25 -7.71 -0.49
CA PRO A 419 10.07 -7.04 -1.01
C PRO A 419 9.50 -6.08 0.03
N ALA A 420 8.94 -4.97 -0.41
CA ALA A 420 8.51 -3.90 0.49
C ALA A 420 7.30 -4.27 1.38
N GLY A 421 6.60 -5.35 1.06
CA GLY A 421 5.54 -5.92 1.88
C GLY A 421 5.57 -7.45 1.83
N PRO A 422 5.35 -8.14 2.96
CA PRO A 422 5.45 -9.60 3.04
C PRO A 422 4.24 -10.30 2.41
N LEU A 423 3.09 -9.62 2.33
CA LEU A 423 1.83 -10.18 1.86
C LEU A 423 1.17 -9.28 0.81
N LEU A 424 0.68 -9.89 -0.29
CA LEU A 424 -0.34 -9.26 -1.14
C LEU A 424 -1.71 -9.79 -0.74
N GLN A 425 -2.69 -8.91 -0.61
CA GLN A 425 -4.01 -9.27 -0.09
C GLN A 425 -5.13 -8.95 -1.07
N ARG A 426 -6.09 -9.86 -1.17
CA ARG A 426 -7.34 -9.71 -1.92
C ARG A 426 -8.52 -10.25 -1.12
N CYS A 427 -9.72 -10.01 -1.62
CA CYS A 427 -10.99 -10.53 -1.13
C CYS A 427 -11.69 -11.29 -2.26
N SER A 428 -12.31 -12.42 -1.93
CA SER A 428 -13.13 -13.18 -2.89
C SER A 428 -14.48 -12.54 -3.24
N LEU A 429 -14.76 -11.30 -2.80
CA LEU A 429 -16.05 -10.62 -3.01
C LEU A 429 -16.09 -9.82 -4.32
N LYS A 430 -17.22 -9.88 -5.04
CA LYS A 430 -17.60 -8.87 -6.05
C LYS A 430 -18.21 -7.65 -5.33
N HIS A 431 -17.67 -6.45 -5.51
CA HIS A 431 -18.38 -5.25 -5.03
C HIS A 431 -19.75 -5.15 -5.71
N VAL A 432 -20.83 -5.15 -4.92
CA VAL A 432 -22.15 -4.65 -5.37
C VAL A 432 -22.19 -3.17 -5.01
N PHE A 433 -22.54 -2.36 -6.01
CA PHE A 433 -22.60 -0.90 -6.03
C PHE A 433 -22.85 -0.17 -4.70
N GLU A 434 -21.98 0.78 -4.36
CA GLU A 434 -22.32 1.98 -3.59
C GLU A 434 -22.66 3.09 -4.60
N ASN A 435 -23.88 3.06 -5.14
CA ASN A 435 -24.47 4.20 -5.87
C ASN A 435 -25.63 4.86 -5.09
N TYR A 436 -25.88 4.43 -3.85
CA TYR A 436 -26.89 5.03 -3.00
C TYR A 436 -26.36 5.09 -1.57
N LEU A 437 -25.64 6.16 -1.27
CA LEU A 437 -25.71 6.94 -0.04
C LEU A 437 -24.76 8.11 -0.25
N GLY A 438 -25.35 9.26 -0.57
CA GLY A 438 -24.63 10.52 -0.65
C GLY A 438 -23.90 10.80 0.65
N ASP A 439 -22.84 11.60 0.52
CA ASP A 439 -22.14 12.27 1.61
C ASP A 439 -23.13 12.83 2.65
N GLY A 440 -23.36 12.07 3.73
CA GLY A 440 -24.30 12.44 4.77
C GLY A 440 -24.00 11.66 6.03
N TYR A 441 -23.70 12.39 7.11
CA TYR A 441 -23.61 11.84 8.45
C TYR A 441 -24.81 10.92 8.74
N GLY A 442 -24.53 9.70 9.19
CA GLY A 442 -25.54 8.69 9.50
C GLY A 442 -25.12 7.85 10.68
N THR A 443 -25.44 8.33 11.87
CA THR A 443 -25.52 7.55 13.11
C THR A 443 -26.24 6.22 12.88
N CYS A 444 -25.53 5.10 12.98
CA CYS A 444 -26.15 3.80 13.28
C CYS A 444 -25.13 2.85 13.91
N ASN A 445 -25.12 2.83 15.25
CA ASN A 445 -24.98 1.67 16.15
C ASN A 445 -24.45 2.13 17.51
N LYS A 446 -25.38 2.54 18.38
CA LYS A 446 -25.14 2.95 19.77
C LYS A 446 -25.16 1.78 20.77
N TRP A 447 -25.04 0.53 20.31
CA TRP A 447 -25.25 -0.66 21.16
C TRP A 447 -24.33 -1.87 20.90
N TYR A 448 -23.06 -1.65 20.54
CA TYR A 448 -22.05 -2.73 20.52
C TYR A 448 -20.66 -2.24 20.98
N SER A 449 -20.63 -1.52 22.11
CA SER A 449 -19.38 -1.02 22.72
C SER A 449 -18.83 -1.89 23.87
N GLU A 450 -19.44 -3.03 24.20
CA GLU A 450 -19.00 -3.86 25.35
C GLU A 450 -18.34 -5.21 25.00
N LEU A 451 -18.15 -5.52 23.72
CA LEU A 451 -17.38 -6.71 23.29
C LEU A 451 -16.09 -6.35 22.54
N ALA A 452 -15.46 -5.24 22.92
CA ALA A 452 -14.06 -5.01 22.61
C ALA A 452 -13.24 -6.10 23.34
N PHE A 453 -12.82 -7.13 22.60
CA PHE A 453 -12.05 -8.25 23.13
C PHE A 453 -10.87 -7.77 23.99
N PRO A 454 -10.83 -8.10 25.30
CA PRO A 454 -9.73 -7.72 26.18
C PRO A 454 -8.39 -8.40 25.83
N GLY A 455 -8.38 -9.35 24.89
CA GLY A 455 -7.19 -10.12 24.50
C GLY A 455 -6.11 -9.36 23.70
N PHE A 456 -6.40 -8.13 23.24
CA PHE A 456 -5.43 -7.35 22.47
C PHE A 456 -4.40 -6.57 23.31
N LYS A 457 -4.60 -6.49 24.64
CA LYS A 457 -3.69 -5.74 25.53
C LYS A 457 -2.32 -6.41 25.75
N GLY A 458 -2.09 -7.63 25.22
CA GLY A 458 -0.85 -8.39 25.38
C GLY A 458 -0.15 -8.81 24.08
N LEU A 459 -0.63 -8.36 22.90
CA LEU A 459 0.05 -8.71 21.64
C LEU A 459 1.34 -7.89 21.47
N ARG A 460 2.40 -8.54 20.99
CA ARG A 460 3.56 -7.82 20.43
C ARG A 460 3.07 -6.90 19.31
N ARG A 461 3.54 -5.65 19.31
CA ARG A 461 3.13 -4.61 18.34
C ARG A 461 3.29 -5.06 16.88
N GLU A 462 4.25 -5.94 16.61
CA GLU A 462 4.56 -6.46 15.27
C GLU A 462 3.59 -7.57 14.84
N ALA A 463 3.36 -8.57 15.70
CA ALA A 463 2.32 -9.57 15.47
C ALA A 463 0.95 -8.90 15.29
N TRP A 464 0.71 -7.80 16.02
CA TRP A 464 -0.46 -6.96 15.82
C TRP A 464 -0.50 -6.28 14.45
N LEU A 465 0.60 -5.74 13.94
CA LEU A 465 0.65 -5.13 12.59
C LEU A 465 0.47 -6.16 11.47
N GLU A 466 1.08 -7.35 11.59
CA GLU A 466 0.90 -8.46 10.64
C GLU A 466 -0.54 -8.99 10.64
N LEU A 467 -1.11 -9.19 11.83
CA LEU A 467 -2.51 -9.56 11.99
C LEU A 467 -3.45 -8.42 11.57
N ASN A 468 -3.08 -7.16 11.74
CA ASN A 468 -3.93 -6.03 11.31
C ASN A 468 -3.89 -5.84 9.79
N GLN A 469 -2.77 -6.20 9.13
CA GLN A 469 -2.77 -6.47 7.70
C GLN A 469 -3.71 -7.65 7.40
N ALA A 470 -3.62 -8.78 8.11
CA ALA A 470 -4.35 -10.01 7.77
C ALA A 470 -5.84 -10.07 8.17
N SER A 471 -6.30 -9.42 9.25
CA SER A 471 -7.51 -9.84 9.99
C SER A 471 -8.64 -8.80 10.12
N VAL A 472 -8.60 -7.74 10.95
CA VAL A 472 -9.89 -7.26 11.54
C VAL A 472 -10.32 -5.80 11.31
N SER A 473 -11.39 -5.58 10.53
CA SER A 473 -12.61 -4.91 11.05
C SER A 473 -13.77 -5.05 10.06
N SER A 474 -14.70 -5.98 10.34
CA SER A 474 -15.95 -6.12 9.58
C SER A 474 -17.09 -6.52 10.51
N LEU A 475 -17.39 -5.67 11.50
CA LEU A 475 -18.67 -5.71 12.21
C LEU A 475 -19.65 -4.63 11.70
N SER A 476 -19.23 -3.75 10.80
CA SER A 476 -20.14 -2.90 10.03
C SER A 476 -20.51 -3.61 8.73
N SER A 477 -21.81 -3.77 8.48
CA SER A 477 -22.42 -4.42 7.31
C SER A 477 -21.72 -4.11 5.99
N ILE A 478 -20.78 -4.96 5.60
CA ILE A 478 -20.32 -5.05 4.20
C ILE A 478 -21.33 -5.96 3.51
N ARG A 479 -22.08 -5.42 2.54
CA ARG A 479 -22.89 -6.26 1.65
C ARG A 479 -21.93 -7.18 0.91
N LYS A 480 -21.97 -8.46 1.26
CA LYS A 480 -21.20 -9.52 0.61
C LYS A 480 -21.77 -9.72 -0.80
N SER A 481 -20.89 -9.97 -1.76
CA SER A 481 -21.26 -10.65 -2.99
C SER A 481 -21.37 -12.14 -2.74
N ASP A 482 -22.31 -12.77 -3.46
CA ASP A 482 -22.73 -14.16 -3.28
C ASP A 482 -21.96 -15.20 -4.13
N GLN A 483 -20.77 -14.88 -4.66
CA GLN A 483 -20.08 -15.79 -5.60
C GLN A 483 -18.74 -16.28 -5.07
N ASP A 484 -18.61 -17.60 -4.97
CA ASP A 484 -17.37 -18.30 -4.62
C ASP A 484 -16.33 -18.14 -5.75
N LEU A 485 -15.06 -18.01 -5.39
CA LEU A 485 -13.95 -17.93 -6.34
C LEU A 485 -13.49 -19.33 -6.71
N ARG A 486 -13.57 -19.68 -7.99
CA ARG A 486 -13.07 -20.95 -8.54
C ARG A 486 -11.70 -20.74 -9.19
N LEU A 487 -10.70 -21.46 -8.69
CA LEU A 487 -9.35 -21.50 -9.25
C LEU A 487 -9.22 -22.66 -10.25
N LYS A 488 -8.27 -22.56 -11.19
CA LYS A 488 -7.95 -23.64 -12.15
C LYS A 488 -7.52 -24.94 -11.50
N SER A 489 -6.98 -24.88 -10.27
CA SER A 489 -6.65 -26.05 -9.46
C SER A 489 -7.87 -26.88 -9.02
N GLY A 490 -9.09 -26.43 -9.29
CA GLY A 490 -10.33 -27.06 -8.84
C GLY A 490 -10.74 -26.65 -7.42
N VAL A 491 -9.89 -25.89 -6.70
CA VAL A 491 -10.21 -25.36 -5.38
C VAL A 491 -11.27 -24.25 -5.48
N ILE A 492 -12.31 -24.37 -4.65
CA ILE A 492 -13.39 -23.40 -4.53
C ILE A 492 -13.20 -22.63 -3.22
N ILE A 493 -12.96 -21.33 -3.33
CA ILE A 493 -12.77 -20.44 -2.18
C ILE A 493 -14.08 -19.71 -1.90
N PRO A 494 -14.63 -19.83 -0.67
CA PRO A 494 -15.93 -19.24 -0.37
C PRO A 494 -15.90 -17.71 -0.42
N ALA A 495 -17.05 -17.12 -0.77
CA ALA A 495 -17.22 -15.67 -0.79
C ALA A 495 -16.95 -15.04 0.60
N GLY A 496 -16.14 -13.98 0.63
CA GLY A 496 -15.75 -13.27 1.86
C GLY A 496 -14.49 -13.80 2.53
N ALA A 497 -13.84 -14.82 1.96
CA ALA A 497 -12.51 -15.24 2.36
C ALA A 497 -11.46 -14.15 2.02
N ILE A 498 -10.45 -14.08 2.89
CA ILE A 498 -9.30 -13.20 2.76
C ILE A 498 -8.25 -13.99 1.99
N LEU A 499 -7.88 -13.52 0.82
CA LEU A 499 -6.86 -14.16 0.00
C LEU A 499 -5.53 -13.49 0.27
N VAL A 500 -4.48 -14.26 0.51
CA VAL A 500 -3.14 -13.74 0.71
C VAL A 500 -2.12 -14.45 -0.16
N VAL A 501 -1.11 -13.72 -0.61
CA VAL A 501 0.07 -14.25 -1.28
C VAL A 501 1.27 -13.92 -0.41
N PRO A 502 2.01 -14.92 0.10
CA PRO A 502 3.21 -14.69 0.88
C PRO A 502 4.35 -14.33 -0.07
N VAL A 503 4.48 -13.03 -0.40
CA VAL A 503 5.39 -12.51 -1.42
C VAL A 503 6.79 -13.02 -1.16
N GLN A 504 7.33 -12.86 0.05
CA GLN A 504 8.70 -13.25 0.35
C GLN A 504 8.92 -14.76 0.18
N LEU A 505 7.95 -15.60 0.55
CA LEU A 505 8.06 -17.06 0.33
C LEU A 505 8.06 -17.41 -1.15
N VAL A 506 7.28 -16.70 -1.98
CA VAL A 506 7.27 -16.88 -3.44
C VAL A 506 8.57 -16.38 -4.07
N GLN A 507 9.15 -15.28 -3.56
CA GLN A 507 10.42 -14.75 -4.05
C GLN A 507 11.61 -15.64 -3.74
N MET A 508 11.57 -16.40 -2.64
CA MET A 508 12.67 -17.27 -2.20
C MET A 508 12.39 -18.76 -2.48
N ASP A 509 11.41 -19.04 -3.34
CA ASP A 509 11.02 -20.40 -3.67
C ASP A 509 11.97 -21.04 -4.69
N ASP A 510 12.62 -22.14 -4.31
CA ASP A 510 13.61 -22.84 -5.15
C ASP A 510 13.00 -23.35 -6.48
N SER A 511 11.73 -23.76 -6.49
CA SER A 511 11.05 -24.16 -7.75
C SER A 511 10.89 -23.02 -8.74
N SER A 512 10.78 -21.79 -8.25
CA SER A 512 10.58 -20.60 -9.09
C SER A 512 11.89 -19.88 -9.45
N TRP A 513 12.92 -20.01 -8.62
CA TRP A 513 14.15 -19.21 -8.70
C TRP A 513 15.46 -20.03 -8.77
N GLY A 514 15.38 -21.35 -8.65
CA GLY A 514 16.53 -22.27 -8.58
C GLY A 514 17.07 -22.45 -7.16
N ASN A 515 18.02 -23.38 -6.99
CA ASN A 515 18.60 -23.74 -5.68
C ASN A 515 19.34 -22.60 -4.95
N ASP A 516 19.57 -21.47 -5.63
CA ASP A 516 20.18 -20.26 -5.07
C ASP A 516 19.14 -19.16 -4.78
N ALA A 517 17.85 -19.49 -4.70
CA ALA A 517 16.76 -18.53 -4.51
C ALA A 517 16.97 -17.61 -3.30
N ALA A 518 17.50 -18.13 -2.19
CA ALA A 518 17.78 -17.35 -0.99
C ALA A 518 19.07 -16.51 -1.07
N LYS A 519 19.92 -16.73 -2.07
CA LYS A 519 21.21 -16.03 -2.24
C LYS A 519 21.04 -14.77 -3.07
N PHE A 520 21.88 -13.78 -2.80
CA PHE A 520 21.97 -12.55 -3.60
C PHE A 520 22.77 -12.83 -4.87
N ASN A 521 22.07 -12.81 -6.01
CA ASN A 521 22.65 -13.06 -7.33
C ASN A 521 22.02 -12.14 -8.39
N PRO A 522 22.58 -10.94 -8.63
CA PRO A 522 22.09 -10.03 -9.67
C PRO A 522 22.11 -10.63 -11.07
N TYR A 523 23.05 -11.53 -11.37
CA TYR A 523 23.22 -12.10 -12.71
C TYR A 523 22.01 -12.91 -13.18
N ARG A 524 21.09 -13.32 -12.29
CA ARG A 524 19.85 -14.01 -12.68
C ARG A 524 18.95 -13.19 -13.61
N PHE A 525 19.09 -11.86 -13.58
CA PHE A 525 18.34 -10.96 -14.45
C PHE A 525 19.10 -10.62 -15.74
N LEU A 526 20.28 -11.21 -15.96
CA LEU A 526 21.14 -10.89 -17.09
C LEU A 526 21.21 -12.07 -18.07
N SER A 527 21.31 -11.75 -19.35
CA SER A 527 21.68 -12.69 -20.42
C SER A 527 22.87 -12.16 -21.21
N THR A 528 23.72 -13.06 -21.69
CA THR A 528 24.85 -12.72 -22.56
C THR A 528 24.40 -12.64 -24.02
N THR A 529 24.78 -11.59 -24.73
CA THR A 529 24.64 -11.56 -26.20
C THR A 529 25.85 -12.23 -26.84
N GLU A 530 25.79 -13.56 -27.00
CA GLU A 530 26.73 -14.22 -27.90
C GLU A 530 26.35 -13.84 -29.35
N LYS A 531 27.32 -13.36 -30.12
CA LYS A 531 27.15 -13.18 -31.57
C LYS A 531 27.05 -14.56 -32.22
N THR A 532 25.85 -15.17 -32.22
CA THR A 532 25.64 -16.46 -32.87
C THR A 532 25.51 -16.28 -34.38
N SER A 533 26.61 -16.50 -35.10
CA SER A 533 26.52 -17.04 -36.46
C SER A 533 26.08 -18.51 -36.37
N GLY A 534 24.80 -18.78 -36.62
CA GLY A 534 24.31 -20.08 -37.09
C GLY A 534 23.95 -21.17 -36.05
N SER A 535 22.63 -21.38 -35.93
CA SER A 535 21.93 -22.68 -35.78
C SER A 535 21.93 -23.48 -34.45
N LEU A 536 20.68 -23.69 -34.01
CA LEU A 536 20.05 -24.83 -33.30
C LEU A 536 20.28 -25.07 -31.78
N ASN A 537 19.20 -24.83 -31.03
CA ASN A 537 18.71 -25.51 -29.81
C ASN A 537 19.69 -26.26 -28.90
N LYS A 538 19.81 -25.80 -27.64
CA LYS A 538 19.51 -26.64 -26.47
C LYS A 538 19.42 -25.81 -25.18
N ASP A 539 18.46 -26.18 -24.34
CA ASP A 539 18.38 -25.82 -22.93
C ASP A 539 19.73 -26.05 -22.23
N ILE A 540 20.27 -25.03 -21.56
CA ILE A 540 21.33 -25.21 -20.57
C ILE A 540 21.02 -24.37 -19.34
N SER A 541 20.56 -25.06 -18.30
CA SER A 541 20.73 -24.68 -16.90
C SER A 541 22.23 -24.67 -16.56
N VAL A 542 22.81 -23.53 -16.19
CA VAL A 542 24.16 -23.50 -15.60
C VAL A 542 24.09 -22.95 -14.19
N ALA A 543 24.20 -23.87 -13.23
CA ALA A 543 24.71 -23.61 -11.90
C ALA A 543 26.20 -23.98 -11.91
N GLY A 544 27.09 -23.04 -11.59
CA GLY A 544 28.54 -23.27 -11.46
C GLY A 544 29.34 -21.96 -11.44
N PRO A 545 30.44 -21.87 -10.67
CA PRO A 545 31.17 -20.62 -10.45
C PRO A 545 31.98 -20.27 -11.70
N VAL A 546 31.75 -19.09 -12.26
CA VAL A 546 32.56 -18.56 -13.36
C VAL A 546 33.83 -17.96 -12.75
N GLU A 547 34.90 -18.76 -12.70
CA GLU A 547 36.27 -18.27 -12.65
C GLU A 547 36.68 -17.69 -14.02
N LEU A 548 37.38 -16.54 -13.95
CA LEU A 548 38.20 -15.93 -15.00
C LEU A 548 37.50 -15.70 -16.36
N LEU A 549 36.74 -14.61 -16.46
CA LEU A 549 36.42 -14.01 -17.76
C LEU A 549 37.55 -13.10 -18.20
N ASP A 550 38.27 -13.61 -19.20
CA ASP A 550 39.21 -12.94 -20.08
C ASP A 550 38.52 -11.78 -20.83
N GLN A 551 39.33 -10.80 -21.26
CA GLN A 551 38.91 -9.55 -21.89
C GLN A 551 38.30 -9.77 -23.28
N GLY A 552 37.03 -10.18 -23.33
CA GLY A 552 36.18 -10.20 -24.52
C GLY A 552 34.86 -9.51 -24.23
N GLN A 553 34.49 -8.53 -25.04
CA GLN A 553 33.33 -7.63 -24.89
C GLN A 553 31.98 -8.38 -24.95
N SER A 554 31.60 -9.08 -23.89
CA SER A 554 30.25 -9.61 -23.72
C SER A 554 29.35 -8.53 -23.11
N SER A 555 28.47 -7.91 -23.90
CA SER A 555 27.47 -6.99 -23.34
C SER A 555 26.33 -7.79 -22.71
N PHE A 556 26.13 -7.58 -21.41
CA PHE A 556 24.97 -8.09 -20.70
C PHE A 556 23.71 -7.35 -21.14
N VAL A 557 22.61 -8.08 -21.28
CA VAL A 557 21.28 -7.52 -21.51
C VAL A 557 20.41 -7.84 -20.31
N LEU A 558 19.69 -6.83 -19.81
CA LEU A 558 18.75 -6.99 -18.71
C LEU A 558 17.45 -7.62 -19.22
N ASN A 559 17.13 -8.79 -18.69
CA ASN A 559 15.84 -9.45 -18.93
C ASN A 559 14.74 -8.74 -18.15
N ASP A 560 13.54 -8.62 -18.75
CA ASP A 560 12.37 -8.06 -18.05
C ASP A 560 11.95 -8.97 -16.89
N PRO A 561 12.13 -8.55 -15.61
CA PRO A 561 11.82 -9.38 -14.45
C PRO A 561 10.33 -9.74 -14.37
N ASN A 562 9.45 -8.90 -14.93
CA ASN A 562 8.00 -9.10 -14.86
C ASN A 562 7.50 -10.23 -15.77
N LYS A 563 8.36 -10.79 -16.64
CA LYS A 563 8.04 -12.00 -17.40
C LYS A 563 7.97 -13.24 -16.50
N ASN A 564 8.69 -13.25 -15.37
CA ASN A 564 8.59 -14.31 -14.39
C ASN A 564 7.35 -14.08 -13.50
N PRO A 565 6.34 -14.97 -13.50
CA PRO A 565 5.13 -14.80 -12.69
C PRO A 565 5.39 -14.83 -11.18
N ALA A 566 6.53 -15.38 -10.72
CA ALA A 566 6.94 -15.36 -9.33
C ALA A 566 7.55 -14.01 -8.90
N PHE A 567 7.92 -13.13 -9.84
CA PHE A 567 8.45 -11.81 -9.52
C PHE A 567 7.34 -10.82 -9.13
N LEU A 568 7.01 -10.83 -7.84
CA LEU A 568 5.97 -10.02 -7.21
C LEU A 568 6.41 -8.86 -6.28
N PRO A 569 7.65 -8.32 -6.23
CA PRO A 569 7.97 -7.25 -5.26
C PRO A 569 7.16 -5.97 -5.50
N PHE A 570 6.72 -5.78 -6.75
CA PHE A 570 5.88 -4.67 -7.20
C PHE A 570 4.41 -5.07 -7.39
N GLY A 571 4.02 -6.27 -6.95
CA GLY A 571 2.71 -6.86 -7.22
C GLY A 571 2.51 -7.24 -8.69
N SER A 572 1.26 -7.53 -9.06
CA SER A 572 0.87 -7.85 -10.44
C SER A 572 -0.61 -7.51 -10.68
N GLY A 573 -1.03 -7.49 -11.95
CA GLY A 573 -2.38 -7.15 -12.39
C GLY A 573 -2.73 -5.67 -12.24
N THR A 574 -4.03 -5.35 -12.10
CA THR A 574 -4.57 -3.97 -12.05
C THR A 574 -4.09 -3.16 -10.83
N ARG A 575 -3.43 -3.83 -9.88
CA ARG A 575 -2.86 -3.22 -8.67
C ARG A 575 -1.34 -3.31 -8.60
N ALA A 576 -0.68 -3.73 -9.68
CA ALA A 576 0.77 -3.61 -9.80
C ALA A 576 1.22 -2.17 -9.52
N CYS A 577 2.43 -2.04 -8.99
CA CYS A 577 3.00 -0.75 -8.63
C CYS A 577 3.16 0.12 -9.88
N VAL A 578 2.36 1.18 -9.96
CA VAL A 578 2.41 2.15 -11.05
C VAL A 578 3.79 2.82 -11.16
N CYS A 579 4.46 2.99 -10.01
CA CYS A 579 5.75 3.67 -9.92
C CYS A 579 6.96 2.72 -10.06
N GLN A 580 6.79 1.45 -10.45
CA GLN A 580 7.91 0.48 -10.51
C GLN A 580 9.07 1.00 -11.37
N LYS A 581 8.81 1.29 -12.66
CA LYS A 581 9.86 1.80 -13.57
C LYS A 581 10.48 3.10 -13.05
N PHE A 582 9.63 3.98 -12.53
CA PHE A 582 10.03 5.27 -11.98
C PHE A 582 11.02 5.14 -10.81
N VAL A 583 10.69 4.28 -9.84
CA VAL A 583 11.54 4.04 -8.66
C VAL A 583 12.79 3.26 -9.01
N ILE A 584 12.70 2.20 -9.83
CA ILE A 584 13.87 1.39 -10.23
C ILE A 584 14.91 2.27 -10.93
N GLN A 585 14.49 3.07 -11.92
CA GLN A 585 15.42 3.93 -12.62
C GLN A 585 15.93 5.08 -11.72
N GLY A 586 15.07 5.65 -10.88
CA GLY A 586 15.46 6.70 -9.93
C GLY A 586 16.52 6.22 -8.94
N ILE A 587 16.34 5.03 -8.36
CA ILE A 587 17.33 4.39 -7.48
C ILE A 587 18.59 4.08 -8.25
N ALA A 588 18.51 3.47 -9.43
CA ALA A 588 19.69 3.16 -10.22
C ALA A 588 20.52 4.41 -10.54
N ARG A 589 19.88 5.53 -10.92
CA ARG A 589 20.60 6.80 -11.15
C ARG A 589 21.22 7.36 -9.88
N LEU A 590 20.47 7.34 -8.77
CA LEU A 590 20.98 7.74 -7.46
C LEU A 590 22.24 6.94 -7.10
N PHE A 591 22.21 5.62 -7.27
CA PHE A 591 23.36 4.76 -6.99
C PHE A 591 24.49 4.91 -8.01
N ALA A 592 24.20 5.17 -9.29
CA ALA A 592 25.22 5.46 -10.28
C ALA A 592 26.03 6.70 -9.87
N SER A 593 25.34 7.82 -9.60
CA SER A 593 25.97 9.08 -9.17
C SER A 593 26.63 9.00 -7.78
N LEU A 594 26.12 8.14 -6.90
CA LEU A 594 26.70 7.91 -5.57
C LEU A 594 27.97 7.05 -5.67
N LEU A 595 27.92 5.92 -6.36
CA LEU A 595 29.03 4.96 -6.46
C LEU A 595 30.17 5.46 -7.35
N GLU A 596 29.88 6.39 -8.26
CA GLU A 596 30.89 7.14 -9.01
C GLU A 596 31.85 7.89 -8.09
N ARG A 597 31.31 8.56 -7.05
CA ARG A 597 32.08 9.46 -6.17
C ARG A 597 32.46 8.83 -4.84
N TYR A 598 31.72 7.82 -4.41
CA TYR A 598 31.84 7.24 -3.09
C TYR A 598 31.90 5.71 -3.14
N GLU A 599 32.62 5.13 -2.18
CA GLU A 599 32.62 3.72 -1.85
C GLU A 599 31.85 3.53 -0.54
N VAL A 600 30.91 2.59 -0.52
CA VAL A 600 30.13 2.28 0.68
C VAL A 600 30.82 1.16 1.44
N ARG A 601 31.16 1.41 2.71
CA ARG A 601 31.90 0.49 3.59
C ARG A 601 31.15 0.24 4.90
N LEU A 602 31.39 -0.91 5.54
CA LEU A 602 31.03 -1.11 6.96
C LEU A 602 31.91 -0.22 7.83
N GLN A 603 31.33 0.34 8.90
CA GLN A 603 32.15 0.93 9.95
C GLN A 603 32.98 -0.15 10.69
N PRO A 604 34.25 0.15 11.02
CA PRO A 604 35.09 -0.73 11.83
C PRO A 604 34.44 -1.00 13.20
N GLY A 605 34.23 -2.28 13.53
CA GLY A 605 33.61 -2.71 14.79
C GLY A 605 32.11 -3.03 14.71
N SER A 606 31.44 -2.70 13.59
CA SER A 606 30.08 -3.17 13.34
C SER A 606 30.10 -4.67 13.02
N LYS A 607 29.50 -5.50 13.88
CA LYS A 607 29.27 -6.92 13.57
C LYS A 607 28.10 -6.99 12.59
N THR A 608 28.38 -7.35 11.33
CA THR A 608 27.37 -8.05 10.55
C THR A 608 27.23 -9.43 11.21
N ASN A 609 26.20 -9.66 12.01
CA ASN A 609 25.98 -10.99 12.58
C ASN A 609 25.85 -11.98 11.41
N SER A 610 26.91 -12.75 11.18
CA SER A 610 27.12 -13.66 10.06
C SER A 610 26.46 -15.03 10.25
N LYS A 611 25.39 -15.11 11.05
CA LYS A 611 24.53 -16.29 11.01
C LYS A 611 23.51 -16.07 9.89
N PRO A 612 23.46 -16.93 8.86
CA PRO A 612 22.24 -17.08 8.09
C PRO A 612 21.22 -17.67 9.08
N MET A 613 20.45 -16.82 9.74
CA MET A 613 19.31 -17.29 10.51
C MET A 613 18.27 -17.72 9.49
N THR A 614 18.32 -19.01 9.14
CA THR A 614 17.13 -19.77 8.83
C THR A 614 16.14 -19.52 9.96
N ASN A 615 15.06 -18.78 9.65
CA ASN A 615 13.96 -18.38 10.52
C ASN A 615 14.31 -17.20 11.47
N ASP A 616 13.73 -16.02 11.19
CA ASP A 616 13.13 -15.12 12.20
C ASP A 616 12.56 -13.83 11.55
N SER A 617 11.22 -13.76 11.47
CA SER A 617 10.35 -12.56 11.54
C SER A 617 10.62 -11.28 10.71
N LEU A 618 10.26 -11.37 9.43
CA LEU A 618 9.50 -10.48 8.52
C LEU A 618 9.01 -9.04 8.81
N PHE A 619 9.30 -8.40 9.93
CA PHE A 619 9.23 -6.93 10.06
C PHE A 619 10.08 -6.40 11.22
N GLN A 620 11.06 -7.17 11.70
CA GLN A 620 12.02 -6.68 12.67
C GLN A 620 13.28 -6.13 12.01
N ASN A 621 13.70 -5.03 12.61
CA ASN A 621 15.00 -4.40 12.46
C ASN A 621 16.09 -5.47 12.32
N PHE A 622 16.60 -5.69 11.10
CA PHE A 622 18.02 -6.03 10.99
C PHE A 622 18.77 -5.01 11.87
N PRO A 623 19.75 -5.42 12.70
CA PRO A 623 20.68 -4.44 13.23
C PRO A 623 21.24 -3.72 12.01
N SER A 624 20.76 -2.49 11.83
CA SER A 624 21.05 -1.72 10.64
C SER A 624 22.54 -1.46 10.68
N PRO A 625 23.32 -2.02 9.74
CA PRO A 625 24.75 -1.89 9.82
C PRO A 625 25.09 -0.42 9.77
N GLU A 626 26.04 -0.03 10.61
CA GLU A 626 26.61 1.30 10.53
C GLU A 626 27.47 1.36 9.29
N ILE A 627 27.07 2.21 8.35
CA ILE A 627 27.73 2.36 7.06
C ILE A 627 28.50 3.69 7.01
N ALA A 628 29.57 3.70 6.22
CA ALA A 628 30.34 4.89 5.92
C ALA A 628 30.48 5.06 4.41
N PHE A 629 30.43 6.30 3.95
CA PHE A 629 30.73 6.67 2.57
C PHE A 629 32.15 7.23 2.51
N ALA A 630 33.06 6.49 1.89
CA ALA A 630 34.43 6.93 1.64
C ALA A 630 34.51 7.58 0.26
N ILE A 631 35.15 8.74 0.12
CA ILE A 631 35.36 9.38 -1.19
C ILE A 631 36.29 8.48 -2.02
N ARG A 632 35.94 8.25 -3.29
CA ARG A 632 36.83 7.59 -4.25
C ARG A 632 37.84 8.62 -4.77
N ASN A 633 39.13 8.31 -4.65
CA ASN A 633 40.16 9.08 -5.32
C ASN A 633 40.21 8.60 -6.78
N ASN A 634 39.82 9.48 -7.71
CA ASN A 634 39.91 9.22 -9.15
C ASN A 634 41.34 9.24 -9.65
#